data_AF-D5BNR0-F1
#
_entry.id   AF-D5BNR0-F1
#
_cell.length_a   1.000
_cell.length_b   1.000
_cell.length_c   1.000
_cell.angle_alpha   90.00
_cell.angle_beta   90.00
_cell.angle_gamma   90.00
#
_symmetry.space_group_name_H-M   'P 1'
#
loop_
_entity.id
_entity.type
_entity.pdbx_description
1 polymer ?
#
loop_
_entity_poly.entity_id
_entity_poly.type
_entity_poly.pdbx_seq_one_letter_code
_entity_poly.pdbx_strand_id
1 'polypeptide(L)' 'MLYFELGDFVRHPERPDWGIGQVQSIVGLNVTVNFEHVGKQLINCAYVDLLAVSEKTMTPPISS' A
#
# COMPACT_ATOMS: atom_id res chain seq x y z
N MET A 1 13.55 0.87 7.23
CA MET A 1 13.34 1.85 6.14
C MET A 1 12.09 1.41 5.43
N LEU A 2 11.10 2.29 5.23
CA LEU A 2 9.88 1.91 4.51
C LEU A 2 10.20 1.87 3.01
N TYR A 3 9.70 0.86 2.30
CA TYR A 3 9.91 0.66 0.86
C TYR A 3 8.66 1.00 0.03
N PHE A 4 7.80 1.88 0.56
CA PHE A 4 6.57 2.32 -0.09
C PHE A 4 6.64 3.82 -0.35
N GLU A 5 6.06 4.25 -1.45
CA GLU A 5 5.93 5.66 -1.84
C GLU A 5 4.45 6.10 -1.86
N LEU A 6 4.23 7.41 -1.98
CA LEU A 6 2.89 7.96 -2.17
C LEU A 6 2.27 7.40 -3.45
N GLY A 7 1.05 6.86 -3.34
CA GLY A 7 0.33 6.26 -4.45
C GLY A 7 0.52 4.75 -4.59
N ASP A 8 1.47 4.15 -3.86
CA ASP A 8 1.66 2.69 -3.88
C ASP A 8 0.42 1.97 -3.34
N PHE A 9 0.17 0.79 -3.91
CA PHE A 9 -0.85 -0.12 -3.43
C PHE A 9 -0.28 -1.14 -2.46
N VAL A 10 -0.99 -1.35 -1.36
CA VAL A 10 -0.59 -2.22 -0.26
C VAL A 10 -1.77 -3.04 0.23
N ARG A 11 -1.49 -4.14 0.95
CA ARG A 11 -2.46 -4.93 1.69
C ARG A 11 -2.04 -5.07 3.15
N HIS A 12 -3.02 -5.10 4.04
CA HIS A 12 -2.80 -5.38 5.44
C HIS A 12 -2.74 -6.92 5.64
N PRO A 13 -1.64 -7.48 6.16
CA PRO A 13 -1.48 -8.94 6.27
C PRO A 13 -2.53 -9.59 7.19
N GLU A 14 -2.87 -8.93 8.30
CA GLU A 14 -3.83 -9.44 9.28
C GLU A 14 -5.30 -9.04 9.00
N ARG A 15 -5.55 -8.22 7.98
CA ARG A 15 -6.88 -7.69 7.64
C ARG A 15 -7.15 -7.82 6.14
N PRO A 16 -7.21 -9.06 5.61
CA PRO A 16 -7.45 -9.28 4.20
C PRO A 16 -8.84 -8.79 3.76
N ASP A 17 -9.79 -8.67 4.70
CA ASP A 17 -11.14 -8.14 4.49
C ASP A 17 -11.17 -6.65 4.14
N TRP A 18 -10.11 -5.90 4.45
CA TRP A 18 -10.02 -4.47 4.14
C TRP A 18 -9.83 -4.18 2.65
N GLY A 19 -9.39 -5.17 1.87
CA GLY A 19 -9.12 -5.04 0.44
C GLY A 19 -7.73 -4.46 0.16
N ILE A 20 -7.53 -4.00 -1.07
CA ILE A 20 -6.33 -3.25 -1.46
C ILE A 20 -6.46 -1.83 -0.88
N GLY A 21 -5.34 -1.27 -0.43
CA GLY A 21 -5.28 0.11 0.01
C GLY A 21 -4.21 0.89 -0.71
N GLN A 22 -4.44 2.19 -0.89
CA GLN A 22 -3.49 3.10 -1.51
C GLN A 22 -2.82 3.99 -0.45
N VAL A 23 -1.50 4.11 -0.49
CA VAL A 23 -0.74 4.99 0.40
C VAL A 23 -1.00 6.45 0.07
N GLN A 24 -1.55 7.21 1.02
CA GLN A 24 -1.87 8.64 0.89
C GLN A 24 -0.90 9.57 1.61
N SER A 25 -0.19 9.10 2.63
CA SER A 25 0.87 9.85 3.29
C SER A 25 1.78 8.95 4.12
N ILE A 26 3.02 9.38 4.32
CA ILE A 26 4.03 8.70 5.12
C ILE A 26 4.66 9.72 6.06
N VAL A 27 4.53 9.50 7.37
CA VAL A 27 5.11 10.36 8.42
C VAL A 27 5.91 9.47 9.37
N GLY A 28 7.22 9.40 9.15
CA GLY A 28 8.09 8.48 9.87
C GLY A 28 7.72 7.03 9.58
N LEU A 29 7.21 6.32 10.60
CA LEU A 29 6.70 4.94 10.47
C LEU A 29 5.17 4.87 10.38
N ASN A 30 4.48 6.00 10.46
CA ASN A 30 3.03 6.04 10.33
C ASN A 30 2.66 6.27 8.86
N VAL A 31 1.94 5.32 8.28
CA VAL A 31 1.50 5.33 6.89
C VAL A 31 -0.01 5.44 6.86
N THR A 32 -0.53 6.50 6.24
CA THR A 32 -1.97 6.61 6.00
C THR A 32 -2.30 5.89 4.70
N VAL A 33 -3.18 4.89 4.78
CA VAL A 33 -3.61 4.09 3.64
C VAL A 33 -5.12 4.21 3.51
N ASN A 34 -5.62 4.43 2.30
CA ASN A 34 -7.05 4.37 2.02
C ASN A 34 -7.39 3.00 1.43
N PHE A 35 -8.00 2.14 2.23
CA PHE A 35 -8.44 0.79 1.87
C PHE A 35 -9.82 0.80 1.21
N GLU A 36 -10.05 -0.09 0.26
CA GLU A 36 -11.30 -0.19 -0.51
C GLU A 36 -12.55 -0.37 0.37
N HIS A 37 -12.48 -1.22 1.40
CA HIS A 37 -13.69 -1.62 2.14
C HIS A 37 -13.88 -0.87 3.46
N VAL A 38 -12.80 -0.35 4.04
CA VAL A 38 -12.83 0.31 5.37
C VAL A 38 -12.38 1.77 5.32
N GLY A 39 -12.06 2.28 4.13
CA GLY A 39 -11.60 3.64 3.92
C GLY A 39 -10.23 3.91 4.53
N LYS A 40 -10.04 5.15 4.99
CA LYS A 40 -8.75 5.67 5.47
C LYS A 40 -8.38 5.09 6.82
N GLN A 41 -7.21 4.47 6.89
CA GLN A 41 -6.62 3.94 8.11
C GLN A 41 -5.18 4.42 8.28
N LEU A 42 -4.80 4.68 9.52
CA LEU A 42 -3.43 4.98 9.89
C LEU A 42 -2.74 3.71 10.38
N ILE A 43 -1.70 3.28 9.67
CA ILE A 43 -0.95 2.06 9.96
C ILE A 43 0.40 2.45 10.55
N ASN A 44 0.75 1.85 11.69
CA ASN A 44 2.07 2.02 12.27
C ASN A 44 2.97 0.86 11.83
N CYS A 45 3.87 1.14 10.89
CA CYS A 45 4.84 0.18 10.35
C CYS A 45 6.00 -0.15 11.30
N ALA A 46 5.97 0.32 12.54
CA ALA A 46 6.81 -0.24 13.61
C ALA A 46 6.28 -1.59 14.11
N TYR A 47 4.98 -1.87 13.90
CA TYR A 47 4.30 -3.07 14.39
C TYR A 47 3.70 -3.93 13.28
N VAL A 48 3.37 -3.33 12.13
CA VAL A 48 2.71 -4.01 11.03
C VAL A 48 3.47 -3.77 9.72
N ASP A 49 3.97 -4.84 9.12
CA ASP A 49 4.60 -4.80 7.80
C ASP A 49 3.53 -4.91 6.70
N LEU A 50 3.23 -3.79 6.04
CA LEU A 50 2.32 -3.75 4.91
C LEU A 50 2.93 -4.50 3.70
N LEU A 51 2.09 -5.27 3.01
CA LEU A 51 2.50 -6.02 1.84
C LEU A 51 2.28 -5.18 0.58
N ALA A 52 3.36 -4.80 -0.12
CA ALA A 52 3.27 -4.09 -1.39
C ALA A 52 2.57 -4.95 -2.45
N VAL A 53 1.57 -4.38 -3.11
CA VAL A 53 0.88 -4.96 -4.26
C VAL A 53 1.54 -4.38 -5.50
N SER A 54 2.52 -5.11 -6.04
CA SER A 54 3.15 -4.71 -7.30
C SER A 54 2.14 -4.81 -8.45
N GLU A 55 1.67 -3.67 -8.93
CA GLU A 55 1.12 -3.52 -10.28
C GLU A 55 2.23 -3.29 -11.32
N LYS A 56 3.44 -3.84 -11.15
CA LYS A 56 4.47 -3.76 -12.19
C LYS A 56 4.24 -4.79 -13.30
N THR A 57 3.05 -4.79 -13.90
CA THR A 57 2.80 -5.49 -15.18
C THR A 57 2.02 -4.59 -16.14
N MET A 58 2.53 -3.39 -16.38
CA MET A 58 2.11 -2.58 -17.54
C MET A 58 3.32 -1.78 -18.05
N THR A 59 4.40 -2.48 -18.37
CA THR A 59 5.19 -2.09 -19.54
C THR A 59 4.65 -2.98 -20.66
N PRO A 60 3.75 -2.52 -21.54
CA PRO A 60 3.65 -3.19 -22.83
C PRO A 60 5.07 -3.18 -23.41
N PRO A 61 5.61 -4.32 -23.88
CA PRO A 61 6.77 -4.24 -24.75
C PRO A 61 6.35 -3.29 -25.87
N ILE A 62 7.11 -2.21 -26.07
CA ILE A 62 7.01 -1.40 -27.27
C ILE A 62 7.12 -2.38 -28.44
N SER A 63 5.98 -2.69 -29.05
CA SER A 63 5.94 -3.56 -30.21
C SER A 63 6.33 -2.69 -31.39
N SER A 64 7.58 -2.86 -31.82
CA SER A 64 8.20 -2.34 -33.05
C SER A 64 8.57 -0.87 -33.09
#